data_AF-A0A4U1JHU0-F1
#
_entry.id   AF-A0A4U1JHU0-F1
#
_cell.length_a   1.000
_cell.length_b   1.000
_cell.length_c   1.000
_cell.angle_alpha   90.00
_cell.angle_beta   90.00
_cell.angle_gamma   90.00
#
_symmetry.space_group_name_H-M   'P 1'
#
loop_
_entity.id
_entity.type
_entity.pdbx_description
1 polymer ?
#
loop_
_entity_poly.entity_id
_entity_poly.type
_entity_poly.pdbx_seq_one_letter_code
_entity_poly.pdbx_strand_id
1 'polypeptide(L)'
;MSARNSTGACEAVDAATGGILPTRLRTWRAVPLPTLSAPGCPCRFHPMLKTFRSFTRRANPFQAAVVLAAFSLAGCSDEPAQNPPCVGDACNPPPQTCVPTMDFEGLDGGLTGSLRTFYNAGGGGLAHINYWTLKAGMPEFDDLPPEEQAKVKKMQASLLHSLKLAPKDNVAGIEVTGTLTVTEGGVTRTQEIVLKMPNDWNGKLVVAGTPGTRSEFANEGTIVPWVLRRGYAYVAGNKGMTNGGVDGNATLLNKAHPTQHWGAMMLDLAQWAADHIEIATCRAPTHVYAVGLSNGGYQVRRALEIDHEREKAGGKRVFAGGLDWSGAYWPDARGLDKDKNGTVTPAEYAAANHLVSSNERAALAMKWAYDAATLSTPAAFSETPPFSGAQDLMIAAGFGAPSATIWGAYNTAFDSLKASLPQFKGIGYYNFTAYYFKAELLGHDLAGSAAYSCFPPNDMDPPPFYAFLASAPDAGWTEESVSYALKNANTGEFSAPLVSIHGDADGLLGVISNAEDYRDAVTTYGNPDLYRLYVVAGGGHVDLHSDGVLDFDFDGTPAEEGAQDKFTILQPYAERAFDALVEWAEKGTAPPPSKTVAADAVNDELDASKIEF
;
A
#
# COMPACT_ATOMS: atom_id res chain seq x y z
N MET A 1 -42.38 51.60 -17.33
CA MET A 1 -41.75 52.70 -18.10
C MET A 1 -40.24 52.51 -17.94
N SER A 2 -39.44 52.28 -18.99
CA SER A 2 -39.12 53.15 -20.15
C SER A 2 -38.23 54.33 -19.74
N ALA A 3 -37.03 54.56 -20.30
CA ALA A 3 -36.19 53.76 -21.21
C ALA A 3 -34.75 54.36 -21.30
N ARG A 4 -33.77 53.58 -21.80
CA ARG A 4 -32.70 53.88 -22.81
C ARG A 4 -31.96 55.26 -22.80
N ASN A 5 -30.68 55.41 -23.19
CA ASN A 5 -29.78 54.55 -23.99
C ASN A 5 -28.29 55.01 -23.96
N SER A 6 -27.35 54.09 -24.27
CA SER A 6 -26.03 54.29 -24.94
C SER A 6 -24.98 55.27 -24.36
N THR A 7 -23.66 55.14 -24.57
CA THR A 7 -22.78 54.28 -25.43
C THR A 7 -21.74 53.54 -24.56
N GLY A 8 -21.09 52.41 -24.90
CA GLY A 8 -20.74 51.80 -26.20
C GLY A 8 -19.21 51.90 -26.42
N ALA A 9 -18.45 50.91 -26.93
CA ALA A 9 -18.68 49.49 -27.29
C ALA A 9 -17.54 48.62 -26.65
N CYS A 10 -17.23 47.34 -26.88
CA CYS A 10 -17.52 46.28 -27.87
C CYS A 10 -18.04 45.00 -27.15
N GLU A 11 -18.46 43.85 -27.71
CA GLU A 11 -18.10 43.00 -28.88
C GLU A 11 -16.82 42.14 -28.69
N ALA A 12 -16.77 40.83 -28.97
CA ALA A 12 -17.78 39.77 -29.23
C ALA A 12 -17.05 38.39 -29.06
N VAL A 13 -17.62 37.23 -28.66
CA VAL A 13 -18.85 36.51 -29.09
C VAL A 13 -18.70 36.02 -30.56
N ASP A 14 -18.80 34.73 -30.95
CA ASP A 14 -19.34 33.52 -30.27
C ASP A 14 -18.73 32.16 -30.74
N ALA A 15 -19.26 31.09 -30.14
CA ALA A 15 -19.14 29.63 -30.25
C ALA A 15 -19.10 28.88 -31.63
N ALA A 16 -19.21 27.53 -31.51
CA ALA A 16 -19.82 26.55 -32.44
C ALA A 16 -18.91 25.54 -33.20
N THR A 17 -18.80 24.33 -32.64
CA THR A 17 -18.97 23.00 -33.26
C THR A 17 -18.49 22.68 -34.70
N GLY A 18 -17.69 21.61 -34.84
CA GLY A 18 -18.10 20.46 -35.67
C GLY A 18 -17.28 20.04 -36.91
N GLY A 19 -16.46 18.98 -36.77
CA GLY A 19 -16.50 17.82 -37.69
C GLY A 19 -15.51 17.71 -38.88
N ILE A 20 -15.12 16.45 -39.13
CA ILE A 20 -14.79 15.82 -40.43
C ILE A 20 -13.38 16.03 -41.05
N LEU A 21 -12.67 14.90 -41.21
CA LEU A 21 -11.45 14.67 -42.02
C LEU A 21 -11.80 14.63 -43.55
N PRO A 22 -10.86 14.78 -44.52
CA PRO A 22 -9.69 13.88 -44.64
C PRO A 22 -8.41 14.35 -45.39
N THR A 23 -7.33 13.56 -45.19
CA THR A 23 -6.21 13.25 -46.12
C THR A 23 -5.35 14.37 -46.76
N ARG A 24 -4.01 14.26 -46.59
CA ARG A 24 -3.08 14.00 -47.72
C ARG A 24 -1.69 13.49 -47.32
N LEU A 25 -1.15 12.62 -48.16
CA LEU A 25 0.14 11.90 -48.06
C LEU A 25 1.40 12.80 -48.00
N ARG A 26 2.40 12.35 -47.23
CA ARG A 26 3.86 12.45 -47.53
C ARG A 26 4.57 11.20 -46.99
N THR A 27 4.84 10.19 -47.83
CA THR A 27 6.13 9.95 -48.53
C THR A 27 7.34 9.69 -47.61
N TRP A 28 7.76 8.42 -47.56
CA TRP A 28 8.98 7.96 -46.88
C TRP A 28 10.27 8.43 -47.57
N ARG A 29 11.37 8.53 -46.82
CA ARG A 29 12.75 8.49 -47.33
C ARG A 29 13.60 7.62 -46.40
N ALA A 30 14.42 6.75 -46.98
CA ALA A 30 15.38 5.93 -46.25
C ALA A 30 16.80 6.49 -46.37
N VAL A 31 17.56 6.43 -45.27
CA VAL A 31 18.99 6.78 -45.13
C VAL A 31 19.58 5.73 -44.17
N PRO A 32 20.83 5.24 -44.36
CA PRO A 32 21.18 3.86 -43.96
C PRO A 32 21.71 3.68 -42.53
N LEU A 33 21.71 2.41 -42.10
CA LEU A 33 22.33 1.90 -40.87
C LEU A 33 23.86 2.08 -40.87
N PRO A 34 24.47 2.50 -39.75
CA PRO A 34 25.91 2.34 -39.51
C PRO A 34 26.22 0.91 -39.00
N THR A 35 27.32 0.33 -39.46
CA THR A 35 27.87 -0.93 -38.96
C THR A 35 28.73 -0.70 -37.72
N LEU A 36 28.48 -1.41 -36.61
CA LEU A 36 29.41 -1.52 -35.48
C LEU A 36 29.43 -2.94 -34.91
N SER A 37 30.56 -3.31 -34.31
CA SER A 37 30.96 -4.70 -34.01
C SER A 37 30.78 -5.07 -32.53
N ALA A 38 30.31 -6.30 -32.27
CA ALA A 38 30.47 -6.96 -30.97
C ALA A 38 31.90 -7.50 -30.80
N PRO A 39 32.41 -7.56 -29.56
CA PRO A 39 32.34 -8.80 -28.77
C PRO A 39 31.78 -8.57 -27.35
N GLY A 40 31.43 -9.58 -26.56
CA GLY A 40 31.38 -11.03 -26.82
C GLY A 40 31.41 -11.82 -25.50
N CYS A 41 30.42 -12.69 -25.26
CA CYS A 41 30.28 -13.44 -24.00
C CYS A 41 29.65 -14.82 -24.23
N PRO A 42 30.29 -15.93 -23.80
CA PRO A 42 29.72 -17.28 -23.89
C PRO A 42 29.20 -17.80 -22.54
N CYS A 43 27.99 -18.37 -22.53
CA CYS A 43 27.37 -18.97 -21.36
C CYS A 43 28.01 -20.33 -20.99
N ARG A 44 27.88 -20.75 -19.71
CA ARG A 44 28.06 -22.16 -19.30
C ARG A 44 26.70 -22.83 -19.16
N PHE A 45 26.49 -23.94 -19.87
CA PHE A 45 25.43 -24.92 -19.59
C PHE A 45 26.06 -26.22 -19.10
N HIS A 46 25.44 -26.87 -18.12
CA HIS A 46 25.82 -28.21 -17.65
C HIS A 46 25.00 -29.30 -18.39
N PRO A 47 25.62 -30.41 -18.84
CA PRO A 47 24.90 -31.58 -19.30
C PRO A 47 24.71 -32.61 -18.17
N MET A 48 23.49 -33.11 -18.00
CA MET A 48 23.25 -34.44 -17.42
C MET A 48 22.34 -35.24 -18.35
N LEU A 49 22.77 -36.47 -18.64
CA LEU A 49 22.04 -37.43 -19.48
C LEU A 49 22.00 -38.78 -18.76
N LYS A 50 20.80 -39.31 -18.51
CA LYS A 50 20.52 -40.76 -18.46
C LYS A 50 19.02 -41.04 -18.33
N THR A 51 18.51 -41.84 -19.26
CA THR A 51 17.34 -42.75 -19.15
C THR A 51 15.98 -42.15 -18.73
N PHE A 52 14.86 -42.42 -19.41
CA PHE A 52 14.44 -43.72 -19.96
C PHE A 52 13.81 -43.65 -21.37
N ARG A 53 13.48 -44.82 -21.93
CA ARG A 53 12.79 -44.99 -23.23
C ARG A 53 11.27 -45.01 -23.06
N SER A 54 10.50 -44.44 -24.01
CA SER A 54 9.46 -45.19 -24.75
C SER A 54 8.66 -44.37 -25.79
N PHE A 55 8.46 -44.96 -26.96
CA PHE A 55 7.33 -44.80 -27.90
C PHE A 55 6.82 -43.40 -28.33
N THR A 56 7.32 -43.03 -29.51
CA THR A 56 6.68 -42.23 -30.57
C THR A 56 5.16 -42.42 -30.75
N ARG A 57 4.46 -41.35 -31.18
CA ARG A 57 3.48 -41.39 -32.30
C ARG A 57 2.92 -40.02 -32.75
N ARG A 58 3.57 -39.43 -33.76
CA ARG A 58 3.02 -39.01 -35.08
C ARG A 58 3.85 -37.86 -35.65
N ALA A 59 3.96 -37.81 -36.97
CA ALA A 59 4.63 -36.76 -37.72
C ALA A 59 3.62 -35.99 -38.57
N ASN A 60 3.99 -34.77 -38.98
CA ASN A 60 4.17 -34.54 -40.41
C ASN A 60 5.27 -33.48 -40.63
N PRO A 61 6.19 -33.65 -41.60
CA PRO A 61 7.30 -32.73 -41.79
C PRO A 61 7.06 -31.73 -42.92
N PHE A 62 7.40 -30.45 -42.70
CA PHE A 62 7.74 -29.49 -43.76
C PHE A 62 8.77 -28.49 -43.20
N GLN A 63 9.56 -27.88 -44.10
CA GLN A 63 10.60 -26.87 -43.79
C GLN A 63 11.81 -27.35 -42.94
N ALA A 64 12.51 -28.38 -43.42
CA ALA A 64 13.86 -28.72 -42.96
C ALA A 64 14.83 -28.90 -44.15
N ALA A 65 15.23 -27.79 -44.81
CA ALA A 65 16.17 -27.82 -45.95
C ALA A 65 16.81 -26.46 -46.32
N VAL A 66 17.73 -25.93 -45.50
CA VAL A 66 18.77 -24.97 -45.96
C VAL A 66 20.08 -25.22 -45.19
N VAL A 67 21.22 -24.94 -45.83
CA VAL A 67 22.60 -24.98 -45.29
C VAL A 67 23.14 -26.37 -44.90
N LEU A 68 23.70 -27.08 -45.87
CA LEU A 68 24.73 -28.11 -45.60
C LEU A 68 25.75 -28.21 -46.74
N ALA A 69 26.77 -27.34 -46.68
CA ALA A 69 28.01 -27.38 -47.46
C ALA A 69 29.01 -26.38 -46.85
N ALA A 70 30.34 -26.54 -46.87
CA ALA A 70 31.21 -27.70 -47.07
C ALA A 70 32.65 -27.28 -46.66
N PHE A 71 33.63 -28.21 -46.69
CA PHE A 71 35.06 -28.04 -46.33
C PHE A 71 35.31 -27.79 -44.82
N SER A 72 36.00 -28.62 -44.02
CA SER A 72 36.99 -29.72 -44.19
C SER A 72 38.48 -29.28 -44.17
N LEU A 73 39.27 -30.08 -43.43
CA LEU A 73 40.74 -30.08 -43.27
C LEU A 73 41.41 -28.95 -42.47
N ALA A 74 41.49 -29.16 -41.15
CA ALA A 74 42.70 -28.94 -40.34
C ALA A 74 42.77 -30.05 -39.26
N GLY A 75 43.97 -30.43 -38.82
CA GLY A 75 44.17 -31.61 -37.97
C GLY A 75 43.88 -31.41 -36.48
N CYS A 76 43.42 -32.46 -35.80
CA CYS A 76 43.37 -32.50 -34.34
C CYS A 76 44.77 -32.69 -33.76
N SER A 77 45.14 -31.87 -32.78
CA SER A 77 46.25 -32.10 -31.86
C SER A 77 45.70 -32.19 -30.45
N ASP A 78 45.64 -33.39 -29.88
CA ASP A 78 45.10 -33.64 -28.54
C ASP A 78 46.11 -33.23 -27.45
N GLU A 79 46.22 -31.92 -27.18
CA GLU A 79 46.81 -31.41 -25.93
C GLU A 79 45.78 -30.56 -25.17
N PRO A 80 45.52 -30.84 -23.88
CA PRO A 80 44.66 -30.01 -23.06
C PRO A 80 45.39 -28.72 -22.70
N ALA A 81 44.82 -27.57 -23.08
CA ALA A 81 45.36 -26.26 -22.72
C ALA A 81 45.36 -26.06 -21.20
N GLN A 82 46.51 -26.28 -20.57
CA GLN A 82 46.73 -25.98 -19.17
C GLN A 82 46.82 -24.47 -18.97
N ASN A 83 45.68 -23.83 -18.72
CA ASN A 83 45.69 -22.52 -18.07
C ASN A 83 46.41 -22.69 -16.72
N PRO A 84 47.51 -21.95 -16.45
CA PRO A 84 48.17 -22.04 -15.16
C PRO A 84 47.21 -21.57 -14.06
N PRO A 85 47.27 -22.16 -12.85
CA PRO A 85 46.54 -21.62 -11.72
C PRO A 85 47.01 -20.19 -11.46
N CYS A 86 46.10 -19.30 -11.06
CA CYS A 86 46.49 -17.96 -10.65
C CYS A 86 47.32 -18.02 -9.38
N VAL A 87 48.44 -17.30 -9.33
CA VAL A 87 49.38 -17.30 -8.20
C VAL A 87 49.59 -15.86 -7.72
N GLY A 88 49.42 -15.66 -6.41
CA GLY A 88 49.62 -14.37 -5.74
C GLY A 88 48.34 -13.56 -5.53
N ASP A 89 48.52 -12.37 -4.95
CA ASP A 89 47.46 -11.52 -4.38
C ASP A 89 46.44 -11.01 -5.42
N ALA A 90 46.72 -11.18 -6.71
CA ALA A 90 45.82 -10.82 -7.81
C ALA A 90 44.53 -11.68 -7.88
N CYS A 91 44.50 -12.85 -7.23
CA CYS A 91 43.31 -13.73 -7.19
C CYS A 91 42.76 -14.03 -5.79
N ASN A 92 43.38 -13.48 -4.76
CA ASN A 92 42.75 -13.19 -3.48
C ASN A 92 43.11 -11.73 -3.16
N PRO A 93 42.43 -10.74 -3.78
CA PRO A 93 42.56 -9.37 -3.31
C PRO A 93 42.25 -9.36 -1.80
N PRO A 94 43.04 -8.66 -0.97
CA PRO A 94 42.76 -8.60 0.46
C PRO A 94 41.33 -8.10 0.65
N PRO A 95 40.55 -8.71 1.57
CA PRO A 95 39.14 -8.38 1.74
C PRO A 95 39.03 -6.87 1.95
N GLN A 96 38.25 -6.22 1.09
CA GLN A 96 38.16 -4.76 1.04
C GLN A 96 37.82 -4.26 2.44
N THR A 97 38.75 -3.53 3.05
CA THR A 97 38.55 -2.95 4.38
C THR A 97 37.53 -1.83 4.25
N CYS A 98 36.25 -2.20 4.32
CA CYS A 98 35.17 -1.26 4.31
C CYS A 98 35.34 -0.34 5.53
N VAL A 99 35.48 0.95 5.25
CA VAL A 99 35.56 2.01 6.26
C VAL A 99 34.20 2.69 6.29
N PRO A 100 33.49 2.69 7.44
CA PRO A 100 32.22 3.40 7.56
C PRO A 100 32.39 4.86 7.14
N THR A 101 31.45 5.33 6.32
CA THR A 101 31.48 6.68 5.79
C THR A 101 31.29 7.72 6.89
N MET A 102 31.94 8.88 6.77
CA MET A 102 31.62 10.01 7.64
C MET A 102 30.25 10.54 7.25
N ASP A 103 29.46 10.95 8.25
CA ASP A 103 28.15 11.58 8.08
C ASP A 103 27.20 10.83 7.12
N PHE A 104 27.27 9.48 7.17
CA PHE A 104 26.50 8.54 6.34
C PHE A 104 26.50 8.90 4.84
N GLU A 105 27.65 9.25 4.28
CA GLU A 105 27.81 9.48 2.84
C GLU A 105 27.40 8.25 2.02
N GLY A 106 26.68 8.46 0.93
CA GLY A 106 26.17 7.38 0.07
C GLY A 106 24.87 6.73 0.56
N LEU A 107 24.35 7.06 1.76
CA LEU A 107 23.05 6.57 2.23
C LEU A 107 21.87 7.04 1.35
N ASP A 108 22.06 8.10 0.56
CA ASP A 108 21.11 8.62 -0.43
C ASP A 108 21.36 8.13 -1.87
N GLY A 109 22.19 7.10 -2.05
CA GLY A 109 22.57 6.56 -3.35
C GLY A 109 21.38 6.10 -4.21
N GLY A 110 21.46 6.37 -5.51
CA GLY A 110 20.43 5.99 -6.49
C GLY A 110 19.13 6.80 -6.46
N LEU A 111 18.92 7.64 -5.43
CA LEU A 111 17.76 8.53 -5.36
C LEU A 111 17.90 9.72 -6.33
N THR A 112 16.75 10.24 -6.77
CA THR A 112 16.68 11.52 -7.49
C THR A 112 16.09 12.60 -6.58
N GLY A 113 16.68 13.79 -6.62
CA GLY A 113 16.29 14.90 -5.73
C GLY A 113 16.51 14.59 -4.24
N SER A 114 17.63 13.94 -3.88
CA SER A 114 17.90 13.57 -2.50
C SER A 114 18.17 14.79 -1.60
N LEU A 115 17.76 14.65 -0.33
CA LEU A 115 18.14 15.54 0.76
C LEU A 115 18.56 14.69 1.96
N ARG A 116 19.68 15.05 2.60
CA ARG A 116 20.18 14.44 3.84
C ARG A 116 20.16 15.48 4.95
N THR A 117 19.35 15.25 5.99
CA THR A 117 19.12 16.19 7.10
C THR A 117 19.48 15.55 8.44
N PHE A 118 20.30 16.22 9.24
CA PHE A 118 20.71 15.74 10.56
C PHE A 118 19.83 16.32 11.66
N TYR A 119 19.25 15.43 12.47
CA TYR A 119 18.38 15.79 13.58
C TYR A 119 19.10 15.53 14.91
N ASN A 120 19.34 16.61 15.67
CA ASN A 120 19.89 16.56 17.01
C ASN A 120 18.80 16.29 18.06
N ALA A 121 19.15 15.60 19.16
CA ALA A 121 18.27 15.27 20.29
C ALA A 121 17.75 16.50 21.12
N GLY A 122 17.83 17.71 20.57
CA GLY A 122 17.20 18.92 21.10
C GLY A 122 16.15 19.52 20.16
N GLY A 123 16.10 19.12 18.88
CA GLY A 123 15.24 19.73 17.85
C GLY A 123 13.87 19.06 17.65
N GLY A 124 13.58 17.99 18.39
CA GLY A 124 12.43 17.11 18.18
C GLY A 124 12.81 15.75 17.56
N GLY A 125 14.07 15.61 17.12
CA GLY A 125 14.67 14.37 16.66
C GLY A 125 14.09 13.85 15.34
N LEU A 126 14.49 12.64 14.97
CA LEU A 126 13.97 11.91 13.81
C LEU A 126 12.46 11.56 13.92
N ALA A 127 11.88 11.66 15.12
CA ALA A 127 10.45 11.47 15.38
C ALA A 127 9.63 12.78 15.31
N HIS A 128 10.26 13.89 14.87
CA HIS A 128 9.61 15.17 14.54
C HIS A 128 8.66 15.72 15.63
N ILE A 129 8.98 15.49 16.91
CA ILE A 129 8.08 15.78 18.05
C ILE A 129 7.52 17.20 18.03
N ASN A 130 8.38 18.18 17.72
CA ASN A 130 8.01 19.59 17.69
C ASN A 130 7.09 19.94 16.50
N TYR A 131 7.12 19.17 15.40
CA TYR A 131 6.34 19.48 14.20
C TYR A 131 4.84 19.22 14.37
N TRP A 132 4.41 18.47 15.38
CA TRP A 132 2.99 18.23 15.66
C TRP A 132 2.26 19.46 16.20
N THR A 133 2.98 20.45 16.77
CA THR A 133 2.38 21.67 17.34
C THR A 133 2.53 22.91 16.45
N LEU A 134 3.45 22.91 15.49
CA LEU A 134 3.68 24.01 14.55
C LEU A 134 2.47 24.28 13.65
N LYS A 135 2.21 25.56 13.33
CA LYS A 135 1.12 25.99 12.43
C LYS A 135 1.59 27.17 11.58
N ALA A 136 1.13 27.26 10.34
CA ALA A 136 1.43 28.41 9.47
C ALA A 136 0.96 29.73 10.12
N GLY A 137 1.80 30.77 10.07
CA GLY A 137 1.60 32.01 10.83
C GLY A 137 2.20 31.99 12.24
N MET A 138 2.80 30.89 12.69
CA MET A 138 3.77 30.88 13.80
C MET A 138 5.16 31.20 13.24
N PRO A 139 5.95 32.09 13.87
CA PRO A 139 7.34 32.35 13.45
C PRO A 139 8.16 31.06 13.31
N GLU A 140 7.99 30.11 14.24
CA GLU A 140 8.69 28.83 14.27
C GLU A 140 8.32 27.88 13.11
N PHE A 141 7.20 28.14 12.41
CA PHE A 141 6.85 27.46 11.17
C PHE A 141 7.28 28.27 9.95
N ASP A 142 7.04 29.58 9.96
CA ASP A 142 7.28 30.46 8.82
C ASP A 142 8.79 30.65 8.54
N ASP A 143 9.65 30.50 9.56
CA ASP A 143 11.12 30.46 9.45
C ASP A 143 11.66 29.10 8.93
N LEU A 144 10.84 28.05 8.83
CA LEU A 144 11.28 26.77 8.25
C LEU A 144 11.50 26.89 6.73
N PRO A 145 12.48 26.15 6.16
CA PRO A 145 12.60 25.98 4.71
C PRO A 145 11.28 25.46 4.08
N PRO A 146 10.94 25.87 2.83
CA PRO A 146 9.69 25.46 2.18
C PRO A 146 9.46 23.94 2.12
N GLU A 147 10.54 23.15 1.99
CA GLU A 147 10.54 21.69 2.01
C GLU A 147 10.17 21.12 3.39
N GLU A 148 10.64 21.71 4.49
CA GLU A 148 10.24 21.34 5.85
C GLU A 148 8.81 21.81 6.14
N GLN A 149 8.42 23.01 5.69
CA GLN A 149 7.02 23.45 5.75
C GLN A 149 6.06 22.50 4.99
N ALA A 150 6.51 21.92 3.88
CA ALA A 150 5.76 20.92 3.13
C ALA A 150 5.73 19.56 3.85
N LYS A 151 6.85 19.15 4.49
CA LYS A 151 6.94 17.95 5.33
C LYS A 151 5.97 18.01 6.52
N VAL A 152 5.98 19.12 7.28
CA VAL A 152 5.04 19.36 8.39
C VAL A 152 3.59 19.23 7.91
N LYS A 153 3.25 19.78 6.74
CA LYS A 153 1.91 19.64 6.14
C LYS A 153 1.58 18.20 5.71
N LYS A 154 2.50 17.48 5.04
CA LYS A 154 2.34 16.04 4.69
C LYS A 154 2.10 15.18 5.95
N MET A 155 2.83 15.47 7.01
CA MET A 155 2.78 14.77 8.30
C MET A 155 1.46 15.04 9.06
N GLN A 156 1.12 16.31 9.27
CA GLN A 156 -0.10 16.73 9.99
C GLN A 156 -1.40 16.33 9.28
N ALA A 157 -1.37 16.15 7.94
CA ALA A 157 -2.49 15.57 7.20
C ALA A 157 -2.74 14.08 7.52
N SER A 158 -1.85 13.43 8.28
CA SER A 158 -1.89 11.99 8.63
C SER A 158 -1.88 11.73 10.14
N LEU A 159 -2.72 12.49 10.87
CA LEU A 159 -3.09 12.15 12.25
C LEU A 159 -3.86 10.81 12.27
N LEU A 160 -3.17 9.74 12.66
CA LEU A 160 -3.73 8.38 12.76
C LEU A 160 -3.57 7.76 14.17
N HIS A 161 -2.73 8.36 15.00
CA HIS A 161 -2.40 7.89 16.35
C HIS A 161 -3.27 8.61 17.40
N SER A 162 -3.49 7.99 18.56
CA SER A 162 -4.11 8.67 19.69
C SER A 162 -3.17 9.73 20.27
N LEU A 163 -3.72 10.89 20.64
CA LEU A 163 -3.05 11.96 21.38
C LEU A 163 -2.50 11.48 22.73
N LYS A 164 -3.10 10.45 23.35
CA LYS A 164 -2.58 9.78 24.55
C LYS A 164 -1.18 9.21 24.27
N LEU A 165 -0.94 8.72 23.05
CA LEU A 165 0.30 8.11 22.55
C LEU A 165 1.19 9.05 21.71
N ALA A 166 0.92 10.36 21.71
CA ALA A 166 1.70 11.36 20.96
C ALA A 166 3.25 11.19 21.13
N PRO A 167 4.06 11.39 20.08
CA PRO A 167 5.52 11.10 20.10
C PRO A 167 6.28 11.89 21.17
N LYS A 168 7.16 11.22 21.92
CA LYS A 168 7.91 11.81 23.07
C LYS A 168 9.43 11.55 23.04
N ASP A 169 9.91 10.57 22.28
CA ASP A 169 11.31 10.12 22.32
C ASP A 169 12.19 10.86 21.30
N ASN A 170 13.06 11.75 21.79
CA ASN A 170 13.85 12.68 20.98
C ASN A 170 15.12 12.03 20.41
N VAL A 171 14.94 11.12 19.44
CA VAL A 171 16.01 10.29 18.84
C VAL A 171 16.84 11.11 17.85
N ALA A 172 18.17 11.12 18.03
CA ALA A 172 19.11 11.79 17.12
C ALA A 172 19.57 10.86 15.98
N GLY A 173 19.82 11.43 14.80
CA GLY A 173 20.37 10.70 13.66
C GLY A 173 20.21 11.46 12.34
N ILE A 174 20.20 10.71 11.23
CA ILE A 174 20.06 11.23 9.88
C ILE A 174 18.72 10.83 9.26
N GLU A 175 18.05 11.78 8.61
CA GLU A 175 16.92 11.55 7.72
C GLU A 175 17.39 11.73 6.27
N VAL A 176 16.94 10.86 5.38
CA VAL A 176 17.19 10.87 3.95
C VAL A 176 15.85 10.84 3.22
N THR A 177 15.56 11.87 2.43
CA THR A 177 14.37 11.90 1.57
C THR A 177 14.80 11.95 0.10
N GLY A 178 13.92 11.49 -0.80
CA GLY A 178 14.16 11.56 -2.24
C GLY A 178 13.16 10.71 -3.02
N THR A 179 13.32 10.65 -4.35
CA THR A 179 12.53 9.77 -5.22
C THR A 179 13.34 8.54 -5.61
N LEU A 180 12.86 7.36 -5.19
CA LEU A 180 13.38 6.06 -5.60
C LEU A 180 12.70 5.63 -6.92
N THR A 181 13.47 5.14 -7.88
CA THR A 181 12.96 4.52 -9.11
C THR A 181 13.68 3.19 -9.38
N VAL A 182 12.91 2.12 -9.52
CA VAL A 182 13.39 0.77 -9.79
C VAL A 182 12.77 0.26 -11.10
N THR A 183 13.59 -0.31 -11.98
CA THR A 183 13.13 -0.91 -13.24
C THR A 183 13.48 -2.39 -13.26
N GLU A 184 12.46 -3.25 -13.25
CA GLU A 184 12.59 -4.70 -13.16
C GLU A 184 11.58 -5.37 -14.09
N GLY A 185 12.01 -6.40 -14.85
CA GLY A 185 11.12 -7.12 -15.78
C GLY A 185 10.53 -6.28 -16.93
N GLY A 186 11.01 -5.04 -17.11
CA GLY A 186 10.42 -4.04 -18.03
C GLY A 186 9.35 -3.15 -17.39
N VAL A 187 9.02 -3.36 -16.11
CA VAL A 187 8.14 -2.49 -15.30
C VAL A 187 9.00 -1.47 -14.56
N THR A 188 8.65 -0.19 -14.64
CA THR A 188 9.28 0.88 -13.85
C THR A 188 8.36 1.25 -12.69
N ARG A 189 8.89 1.24 -11.47
CA ARG A 189 8.22 1.59 -10.21
C ARG A 189 8.91 2.82 -9.62
N THR A 190 8.14 3.86 -9.28
CA THR A 190 8.66 5.13 -8.74
C THR A 190 7.85 5.56 -7.52
N GLN A 191 8.53 6.03 -6.47
CA GLN A 191 7.92 6.51 -5.23
C GLN A 191 8.79 7.57 -4.53
N GLU A 192 8.17 8.55 -3.88
CA GLU A 192 8.85 9.39 -2.88
C GLU A 192 9.11 8.54 -1.63
N ILE A 193 10.25 8.73 -0.97
CA ILE A 193 10.66 7.95 0.20
C ILE A 193 11.17 8.82 1.35
N VAL A 194 11.11 8.25 2.56
CA VAL A 194 11.87 8.71 3.73
C VAL A 194 12.57 7.52 4.38
N LEU A 195 13.88 7.64 4.59
CA LEU A 195 14.73 6.74 5.36
C LEU A 195 15.24 7.50 6.59
N LYS A 196 15.09 6.94 7.78
CA LYS A 196 15.58 7.48 9.05
C LYS A 196 16.55 6.49 9.67
N MET A 197 17.74 6.95 10.01
CA MET A 197 18.78 6.12 10.65
C MET A 197 19.24 6.76 11.96
N PRO A 198 18.92 6.16 13.12
CA PRO A 198 19.31 6.72 14.42
C PRO A 198 20.81 6.51 14.68
N ASN A 199 21.42 7.41 15.46
CA ASN A 199 22.85 7.37 15.79
C ASN A 199 23.24 6.12 16.60
N ASP A 200 22.31 5.60 17.41
CA ASP A 200 22.44 4.39 18.22
C ASP A 200 21.87 3.14 17.52
N TRP A 201 21.94 3.09 16.18
CA TRP A 201 21.38 2.03 15.34
C TRP A 201 21.71 0.61 15.83
N ASN A 202 20.65 -0.14 16.12
CA ASN A 202 20.67 -1.47 16.72
C ASN A 202 21.08 -2.61 15.76
N GLY A 203 21.38 -2.31 14.50
CA GLY A 203 21.75 -3.30 13.47
C GLY A 203 20.55 -3.95 12.77
N LYS A 204 19.34 -3.38 12.84
CA LYS A 204 18.10 -3.90 12.24
C LYS A 204 17.34 -2.80 11.48
N LEU A 205 16.52 -3.19 10.51
CA LEU A 205 15.74 -2.29 9.66
C LEU A 205 14.24 -2.61 9.77
N VAL A 206 13.41 -1.58 9.88
CA VAL A 206 11.97 -1.64 9.66
C VAL A 206 11.66 -1.00 8.31
N VAL A 207 10.94 -1.72 7.47
CA VAL A 207 10.36 -1.24 6.22
C VAL A 207 8.87 -1.07 6.47
N ALA A 208 8.37 0.16 6.33
CA ALA A 208 7.00 0.50 6.67
C ALA A 208 6.12 0.69 5.44
N GLY A 209 5.02 -0.06 5.39
CA GLY A 209 3.94 0.14 4.45
C GLY A 209 3.09 1.35 4.82
N THR A 210 2.57 2.05 3.81
CA THR A 210 1.96 3.37 3.97
C THR A 210 0.43 3.30 3.96
N PRO A 211 -0.27 3.69 5.05
CA PRO A 211 -1.73 3.58 5.17
C PRO A 211 -2.49 4.42 4.12
N GLY A 212 -3.70 3.97 3.77
CA GLY A 212 -4.56 4.61 2.77
C GLY A 212 -3.84 4.92 1.45
N THR A 213 -4.10 6.09 0.88
CA THR A 213 -3.41 6.66 -0.30
C THR A 213 -2.33 7.69 0.10
N ARG A 214 -1.92 7.69 1.37
CA ARG A 214 -1.13 8.74 2.02
C ARG A 214 0.34 8.80 1.56
N SER A 215 1.04 9.83 2.02
CA SER A 215 2.46 10.10 1.75
C SER A 215 3.41 9.21 2.56
N GLU A 216 4.70 9.24 2.22
CA GLU A 216 5.80 8.60 2.92
C GLU A 216 5.90 8.98 4.43
N PHE A 217 5.38 10.15 4.81
CA PHE A 217 5.30 10.64 6.20
C PHE A 217 4.01 10.23 6.95
N ALA A 218 3.21 9.31 6.40
CA ALA A 218 1.93 8.93 7.01
C ALA A 218 2.03 8.17 8.34
N ASN A 219 3.21 7.66 8.66
CA ASN A 219 3.48 6.81 9.83
C ASN A 219 4.29 7.53 10.93
N GLU A 220 4.58 8.82 10.78
CA GLU A 220 5.38 9.62 11.73
C GLU A 220 4.83 9.63 13.16
N GLY A 221 3.50 9.56 13.30
CA GLY A 221 2.84 9.51 14.60
C GLY A 221 2.54 8.10 15.11
N THR A 222 2.52 7.10 14.23
CA THR A 222 2.15 5.71 14.56
C THR A 222 3.39 4.82 14.71
N ILE A 223 4.05 4.43 13.62
CA ILE A 223 5.15 3.44 13.63
C ILE A 223 6.49 4.09 14.01
N VAL A 224 6.79 5.27 13.45
CA VAL A 224 8.10 5.94 13.58
C VAL A 224 8.55 6.14 15.04
N PRO A 225 7.72 6.59 16.00
CA PRO A 225 8.17 6.88 17.35
C PRO A 225 8.69 5.64 18.06
N TRP A 226 7.98 4.51 17.90
CA TRP A 226 8.25 3.31 18.67
C TRP A 226 9.31 2.39 18.05
N VAL A 227 9.58 2.48 16.75
CA VAL A 227 10.75 1.82 16.13
C VAL A 227 12.05 2.59 16.41
N LEU A 228 12.02 3.93 16.33
CA LEU A 228 13.22 4.74 16.52
C LEU A 228 13.73 4.69 17.97
N ARG A 229 12.84 4.77 18.97
CA ARG A 229 13.22 4.61 20.40
C ARG A 229 13.79 3.23 20.74
N ARG A 230 13.55 2.21 19.89
CA ARG A 230 14.12 0.87 19.98
C ARG A 230 15.41 0.73 19.14
N GLY A 231 15.90 1.82 18.53
CA GLY A 231 17.15 1.89 17.77
C GLY A 231 17.09 1.33 16.34
N TYR A 232 15.90 1.03 15.79
CA TYR A 232 15.79 0.51 14.41
C TYR A 232 16.04 1.62 13.39
N ALA A 233 16.70 1.30 12.28
CA ALA A 233 16.58 2.10 11.07
C ALA A 233 15.15 1.91 10.51
N TYR A 234 14.59 2.93 9.86
CA TYR A 234 13.23 2.94 9.35
C TYR A 234 13.19 3.46 7.92
N VAL A 235 12.46 2.82 7.01
CA VAL A 235 12.21 3.34 5.66
C VAL A 235 10.74 3.18 5.25
N ALA A 236 10.17 4.20 4.62
CA ALA A 236 8.83 4.19 4.04
C ALA A 236 8.80 4.90 2.68
N GLY A 237 7.74 4.64 1.90
CA GLY A 237 7.52 5.30 0.61
C GLY A 237 6.04 5.53 0.31
N ASN A 238 5.75 6.52 -0.54
CA ASN A 238 4.38 6.94 -0.87
C ASN A 238 3.61 5.94 -1.78
N LYS A 239 4.20 4.78 -2.12
CA LYS A 239 3.63 3.76 -3.04
C LYS A 239 3.35 4.29 -4.46
N GLY A 240 4.02 5.37 -4.87
CA GLY A 240 3.74 6.09 -6.11
C GLY A 240 2.54 7.04 -6.05
N MET A 241 1.90 7.23 -4.89
CA MET A 241 0.76 8.14 -4.73
C MET A 241 1.21 9.61 -4.73
N THR A 242 0.83 10.38 -5.76
CA THR A 242 1.22 11.80 -5.82
C THR A 242 0.51 12.60 -4.72
N ASN A 243 1.24 13.54 -4.10
CA ASN A 243 0.78 14.38 -2.99
C ASN A 243 0.15 13.62 -1.80
N GLY A 244 0.37 12.31 -1.67
CA GLY A 244 -0.24 11.48 -0.64
C GLY A 244 -1.77 11.50 -0.61
N GLY A 245 -2.43 11.51 -1.78
CA GLY A 245 -3.90 11.51 -1.90
C GLY A 245 -4.55 12.89 -1.83
N VAL A 246 -3.78 13.96 -1.56
CA VAL A 246 -4.24 15.36 -1.61
C VAL A 246 -4.57 15.80 -3.06
N ASP A 247 -4.16 15.00 -4.05
CA ASP A 247 -4.64 15.06 -5.44
C ASP A 247 -6.12 14.62 -5.61
N GLY A 248 -6.81 14.29 -4.52
CA GLY A 248 -8.15 13.70 -4.57
C GLY A 248 -8.11 12.28 -5.16
N ASN A 249 -7.10 11.49 -4.83
CA ASN A 249 -6.82 10.15 -5.37
C ASN A 249 -6.73 10.08 -6.91
N ALA A 250 -6.53 11.20 -7.61
CA ALA A 250 -6.45 11.24 -9.08
C ALA A 250 -5.36 10.32 -9.65
N THR A 251 -4.31 10.04 -8.88
CA THR A 251 -3.24 9.07 -9.20
C THR A 251 -3.79 7.66 -9.44
N LEU A 252 -4.89 7.25 -8.78
CA LEU A 252 -5.54 5.96 -9.04
C LEU A 252 -6.28 5.93 -10.39
N LEU A 253 -6.67 7.10 -10.92
CA LEU A 253 -7.45 7.25 -12.16
C LEU A 253 -6.54 7.42 -13.40
N ASN A 254 -5.27 6.99 -13.31
CA ASN A 254 -4.24 7.20 -14.34
C ASN A 254 -4.18 6.09 -15.42
N LYS A 255 -5.02 5.04 -15.31
CA LYS A 255 -5.06 3.84 -16.19
C LYS A 255 -3.80 2.97 -16.20
N ALA A 256 -2.87 3.17 -15.26
CA ALA A 256 -1.66 2.36 -15.12
C ALA A 256 -1.81 1.21 -14.12
N HIS A 257 -2.96 1.10 -13.45
CA HIS A 257 -3.24 0.17 -12.35
C HIS A 257 -2.13 0.17 -11.26
N PRO A 258 -1.83 1.32 -10.63
CA PRO A 258 -0.71 1.47 -9.69
C PRO A 258 -0.77 0.55 -8.47
N THR A 259 -1.96 0.11 -8.04
CA THR A 259 -2.13 -0.75 -6.85
C THR A 259 -1.35 -2.06 -6.95
N GLN A 260 -1.32 -2.66 -8.16
CA GLN A 260 -0.65 -3.94 -8.44
C GLN A 260 0.87 -3.92 -8.13
N HIS A 261 1.46 -2.74 -7.94
CA HIS A 261 2.89 -2.56 -7.68
C HIS A 261 3.21 -2.31 -6.19
N TRP A 262 2.23 -2.06 -5.33
CA TRP A 262 2.48 -1.61 -3.95
C TRP A 262 3.26 -2.62 -3.09
N GLY A 263 3.03 -3.93 -3.26
CA GLY A 263 3.83 -4.96 -2.59
C GLY A 263 5.28 -5.02 -3.08
N ALA A 264 5.48 -4.96 -4.41
CA ALA A 264 6.82 -4.91 -5.00
C ALA A 264 7.58 -3.64 -4.61
N MET A 265 6.91 -2.50 -4.54
CA MET A 265 7.46 -1.23 -4.05
C MET A 265 7.93 -1.31 -2.60
N MET A 266 7.32 -2.14 -1.74
CA MET A 266 7.80 -2.34 -0.37
C MET A 266 9.06 -3.21 -0.33
N LEU A 267 9.15 -4.22 -1.21
CA LEU A 267 10.36 -5.02 -1.39
C LEU A 267 11.51 -4.19 -2.01
N ASP A 268 11.20 -3.25 -2.90
CA ASP A 268 12.17 -2.28 -3.45
C ASP A 268 12.82 -1.45 -2.34
N LEU A 269 12.00 -0.89 -1.43
CA LEU A 269 12.48 -0.13 -0.26
C LEU A 269 13.38 -1.00 0.63
N ALA A 270 13.00 -2.26 0.85
CA ALA A 270 13.73 -3.18 1.71
C ALA A 270 15.14 -3.50 1.17
N GLN A 271 15.24 -3.79 -0.13
CA GLN A 271 16.53 -4.07 -0.79
C GLN A 271 17.38 -2.79 -0.88
N TRP A 272 16.79 -1.69 -1.38
CA TRP A 272 17.50 -0.42 -1.52
C TRP A 272 18.06 0.07 -0.18
N ALA A 273 17.25 0.10 0.89
CA ALA A 273 17.70 0.60 2.18
C ALA A 273 18.73 -0.32 2.84
N ALA A 274 18.61 -1.65 2.69
CA ALA A 274 19.59 -2.58 3.23
C ALA A 274 20.97 -2.41 2.56
N ASP A 275 21.00 -2.32 1.23
CA ASP A 275 22.23 -2.12 0.45
C ASP A 275 22.91 -0.78 0.81
N HIS A 276 22.14 0.31 0.92
CA HIS A 276 22.71 1.64 1.20
C HIS A 276 23.11 1.82 2.67
N ILE A 277 22.45 1.13 3.61
CA ILE A 277 22.92 1.01 5.00
C ILE A 277 24.23 0.22 5.08
N GLU A 278 24.40 -0.86 4.30
CA GLU A 278 25.67 -1.59 4.23
C GLU A 278 26.79 -0.73 3.64
N ILE A 279 26.52 -0.01 2.54
CA ILE A 279 27.47 0.93 1.92
C ILE A 279 27.92 2.01 2.91
N ALA A 280 26.97 2.66 3.60
CA ALA A 280 27.29 3.76 4.50
C ALA A 280 28.01 3.30 5.79
N THR A 281 27.65 2.13 6.34
CA THR A 281 28.08 1.70 7.69
C THR A 281 28.95 0.45 7.76
N CYS A 282 29.26 -0.17 6.61
CA CYS A 282 29.99 -1.43 6.47
C CYS A 282 29.36 -2.62 7.21
N ARG A 283 28.05 -2.57 7.41
CA ARG A 283 27.24 -3.60 8.09
C ARG A 283 25.85 -3.63 7.45
N ALA A 284 25.51 -4.72 6.75
CA ALA A 284 24.12 -4.98 6.39
C ALA A 284 23.22 -5.04 7.65
N PRO A 285 21.93 -4.66 7.56
CA PRO A 285 20.95 -4.97 8.59
C PRO A 285 20.90 -6.48 8.84
N THR A 286 21.03 -6.88 10.11
CA THR A 286 20.98 -8.30 10.51
C THR A 286 19.61 -8.92 10.28
N HIS A 287 18.56 -8.11 10.42
CA HIS A 287 17.16 -8.47 10.21
C HIS A 287 16.43 -7.27 9.58
N VAL A 288 15.55 -7.54 8.62
CA VAL A 288 14.65 -6.57 8.00
C VAL A 288 13.21 -6.98 8.29
N TYR A 289 12.43 -6.11 8.92
CA TYR A 289 11.05 -6.37 9.28
C TYR A 289 10.10 -5.54 8.42
N ALA A 290 9.05 -6.18 7.89
CA ALA A 290 7.95 -5.47 7.26
C ALA A 290 6.93 -5.06 8.34
N VAL A 291 6.49 -3.80 8.37
CA VAL A 291 5.45 -3.31 9.30
C VAL A 291 4.46 -2.45 8.51
N GLY A 292 3.16 -2.44 8.83
CA GLY A 292 2.26 -1.50 8.16
C GLY A 292 0.84 -1.50 8.67
N LEU A 293 0.24 -0.30 8.70
CA LEU A 293 -1.17 -0.06 9.01
C LEU A 293 -2.01 0.01 7.72
N SER A 294 -3.22 -0.55 7.70
CA SER A 294 -4.21 -0.37 6.61
C SER A 294 -3.70 -0.88 5.26
N ASN A 295 -3.70 -0.07 4.19
CA ASN A 295 -3.01 -0.39 2.93
C ASN A 295 -1.51 -0.71 3.11
N GLY A 296 -0.88 -0.28 4.21
CA GLY A 296 0.45 -0.70 4.60
C GLY A 296 0.51 -2.16 5.08
N GLY A 297 -0.50 -2.65 5.81
CA GLY A 297 -0.62 -4.05 6.18
C GLY A 297 -0.83 -4.96 4.96
N TYR A 298 -1.60 -4.48 3.98
CA TYR A 298 -1.67 -5.09 2.64
C TYR A 298 -0.29 -5.18 1.97
N GLN A 299 0.52 -4.10 2.01
CA GLN A 299 1.89 -4.15 1.49
C GLN A 299 2.75 -5.18 2.23
N VAL A 300 2.66 -5.29 3.56
CA VAL A 300 3.39 -6.31 4.34
C VAL A 300 3.05 -7.71 3.83
N ARG A 301 1.76 -8.04 3.75
CA ARG A 301 1.28 -9.35 3.25
C ARG A 301 1.84 -9.63 1.85
N ARG A 302 1.68 -8.71 0.89
CA ARG A 302 2.19 -8.88 -0.49
C ARG A 302 3.71 -8.95 -0.57
N ALA A 303 4.44 -8.18 0.23
CA ALA A 303 5.89 -8.14 0.21
C ALA A 303 6.50 -9.47 0.70
N LEU A 304 5.93 -10.08 1.75
CA LEU A 304 6.32 -11.41 2.21
C LEU A 304 5.99 -12.50 1.18
N GLU A 305 4.84 -12.41 0.52
CA GLU A 305 4.41 -13.36 -0.51
C GLU A 305 5.28 -13.27 -1.79
N ILE A 306 5.68 -12.06 -2.20
CA ILE A 306 6.62 -11.86 -3.32
C ILE A 306 8.03 -12.34 -2.96
N ASP A 307 8.48 -12.10 -1.72
CA ASP A 307 9.80 -12.57 -1.24
C ASP A 307 9.85 -14.10 -1.10
N HIS A 308 8.72 -14.74 -0.77
CA HIS A 308 8.56 -16.20 -0.78
C HIS A 308 8.71 -16.80 -2.18
N GLU A 309 8.11 -16.19 -3.22
CA GLU A 309 8.33 -16.64 -4.60
C GLU A 309 9.79 -16.42 -5.06
N ARG A 310 10.44 -15.34 -4.60
CA ARG A 310 11.89 -15.15 -4.84
C ARG A 310 12.72 -16.25 -4.17
N GLU A 311 12.40 -16.63 -2.93
CA GLU A 311 13.08 -17.72 -2.23
C GLU A 311 12.85 -19.07 -2.92
N LYS A 312 11.63 -19.36 -3.38
CA LYS A 312 11.30 -20.53 -4.23
C LYS A 312 12.08 -20.54 -5.54
N ALA A 313 12.37 -19.37 -6.12
CA ALA A 313 13.24 -19.20 -7.28
C ALA A 313 14.76 -19.26 -6.96
N GLY A 314 15.15 -19.48 -5.70
CA GLY A 314 16.55 -19.58 -5.27
C GLY A 314 17.20 -18.25 -4.89
N GLY A 315 16.43 -17.16 -4.80
CA GLY A 315 16.86 -15.90 -4.23
C GLY A 315 17.06 -15.98 -2.71
N LYS A 316 17.82 -15.02 -2.16
CA LYS A 316 17.84 -14.83 -0.71
C LYS A 316 16.55 -14.12 -0.27
N ARG A 317 15.93 -14.64 0.79
CA ARG A 317 14.89 -13.96 1.55
C ARG A 317 15.43 -12.61 2.05
N VAL A 318 14.62 -11.57 1.96
CA VAL A 318 14.89 -10.21 2.44
C VAL A 318 14.27 -10.02 3.84
N PHE A 319 13.03 -10.47 4.05
CA PHE A 319 12.31 -10.21 5.30
C PHE A 319 12.51 -11.30 6.37
N ALA A 320 12.82 -10.87 7.59
CA ALA A 320 12.87 -11.70 8.78
C ALA A 320 11.47 -12.03 9.33
N GLY A 321 10.49 -11.12 9.12
CA GLY A 321 9.09 -11.28 9.53
C GLY A 321 8.25 -10.05 9.19
N GLY A 322 6.93 -10.17 9.33
CA GLY A 322 5.97 -9.08 9.10
C GLY A 322 5.03 -8.81 10.28
N LEU A 323 4.73 -7.53 10.53
CA LEU A 323 3.61 -7.07 11.34
C LEU A 323 2.58 -6.37 10.44
N ASP A 324 1.41 -6.96 10.35
CA ASP A 324 0.25 -6.44 9.65
C ASP A 324 -0.74 -5.83 10.67
N TRP A 325 -1.06 -4.55 10.56
CA TRP A 325 -1.99 -3.85 11.43
C TRP A 325 -3.20 -3.39 10.61
N SER A 326 -4.37 -3.95 10.91
CA SER A 326 -5.65 -3.72 10.24
C SER A 326 -5.55 -3.73 8.70
N GLY A 327 -4.82 -4.69 8.13
CA GLY A 327 -4.49 -4.70 6.70
C GLY A 327 -5.64 -5.06 5.78
N ALA A 328 -5.71 -4.37 4.62
CA ALA A 328 -6.66 -4.72 3.57
C ALA A 328 -6.41 -6.13 3.02
N TYR A 329 -7.46 -6.86 2.66
CA TYR A 329 -7.34 -8.16 1.98
C TYR A 329 -7.86 -8.09 0.54
N TRP A 330 -7.06 -8.66 -0.37
CA TRP A 330 -7.46 -8.95 -1.75
C TRP A 330 -7.39 -10.47 -1.94
N PRO A 331 -8.53 -11.19 -1.99
CA PRO A 331 -8.51 -12.64 -2.16
C PRO A 331 -7.96 -13.09 -3.51
N ASP A 332 -7.21 -14.18 -3.48
CA ASP A 332 -6.69 -14.89 -4.66
C ASP A 332 -7.77 -15.69 -5.40
N ALA A 333 -7.50 -15.99 -6.67
CA ALA A 333 -8.34 -16.79 -7.55
C ALA A 333 -8.79 -18.10 -6.91
N ARG A 334 -7.92 -18.79 -6.14
CA ARG A 334 -8.28 -20.04 -5.44
C ARG A 334 -9.38 -19.89 -4.39
N GLY A 335 -9.56 -18.69 -3.83
CA GLY A 335 -10.63 -18.36 -2.89
C GLY A 335 -11.84 -17.72 -3.57
N LEU A 336 -11.68 -17.16 -4.77
CA LEU A 336 -12.73 -16.50 -5.55
C LEU A 336 -13.50 -17.47 -6.45
N ASP A 337 -12.81 -18.35 -7.17
CA ASP A 337 -13.36 -19.41 -8.03
C ASP A 337 -14.19 -20.40 -7.18
N LYS A 338 -15.52 -20.32 -7.30
CA LYS A 338 -16.46 -21.10 -6.47
C LYS A 338 -16.86 -22.41 -7.12
N ASP A 339 -16.97 -22.46 -8.45
CA ASP A 339 -17.33 -23.68 -9.17
C ASP A 339 -16.11 -24.60 -9.47
N LYS A 340 -14.90 -24.04 -9.34
CA LYS A 340 -13.58 -24.67 -9.49
C LYS A 340 -13.22 -24.99 -10.94
N ASN A 341 -13.67 -24.15 -11.88
CA ASN A 341 -13.33 -24.26 -13.30
C ASN A 341 -11.89 -23.83 -13.65
N GLY A 342 -11.21 -23.07 -12.76
CA GLY A 342 -9.86 -22.55 -12.96
C GLY A 342 -9.79 -21.09 -13.44
N THR A 343 -10.92 -20.37 -13.48
CA THR A 343 -11.02 -18.95 -13.80
C THR A 343 -12.02 -18.26 -12.87
N VAL A 344 -11.80 -16.98 -12.58
CA VAL A 344 -12.74 -16.16 -11.79
C VAL A 344 -13.60 -15.34 -12.75
N THR A 345 -14.92 -15.54 -12.69
CA THR A 345 -15.87 -14.73 -13.46
C THR A 345 -16.11 -13.35 -12.81
N PRO A 346 -16.56 -12.33 -13.57
CA PRO A 346 -17.01 -11.06 -13.00
C PRO A 346 -18.07 -11.23 -11.92
N ALA A 347 -19.01 -12.17 -12.09
CA ALA A 347 -20.04 -12.52 -11.11
C ALA A 347 -19.46 -13.03 -9.78
N GLU A 348 -18.47 -13.93 -9.81
CA GLU A 348 -17.80 -14.44 -8.60
C GLU A 348 -16.97 -13.36 -7.90
N TYR A 349 -16.29 -12.51 -8.68
CA TYR A 349 -15.55 -11.37 -8.14
C TYR A 349 -16.49 -10.38 -7.45
N ALA A 350 -17.59 -9.99 -8.11
CA ALA A 350 -18.66 -9.17 -7.55
C ALA A 350 -19.25 -9.77 -6.26
N ALA A 351 -19.42 -11.09 -6.22
CA ALA A 351 -20.02 -11.79 -5.08
C ALA A 351 -19.13 -11.80 -3.82
N ALA A 352 -17.80 -11.74 -3.96
CA ALA A 352 -16.86 -11.83 -2.84
C ALA A 352 -16.71 -10.52 -2.02
N ASN A 353 -16.25 -10.63 -0.77
CA ASN A 353 -15.94 -9.49 0.11
C ASN A 353 -14.47 -9.06 0.00
N HIS A 354 -14.03 -8.71 -1.21
CA HIS A 354 -12.79 -7.93 -1.40
C HIS A 354 -13.03 -6.44 -1.10
N LEU A 355 -11.95 -5.65 -0.90
CA LEU A 355 -11.99 -4.24 -0.50
C LEU A 355 -13.13 -3.43 -1.14
N VAL A 356 -13.23 -3.46 -2.48
CA VAL A 356 -14.24 -2.69 -3.23
C VAL A 356 -15.65 -3.19 -2.90
N SER A 357 -15.97 -4.45 -3.18
CA SER A 357 -17.35 -4.95 -3.03
C SER A 357 -17.83 -4.95 -1.56
N SER A 358 -16.91 -5.04 -0.59
CA SER A 358 -17.20 -4.80 0.84
C SER A 358 -17.66 -3.34 1.08
N ASN A 359 -16.92 -2.36 0.57
CA ASN A 359 -17.28 -0.94 0.67
C ASN A 359 -18.55 -0.59 -0.14
N GLU A 360 -18.81 -1.28 -1.26
CA GLU A 360 -20.05 -1.12 -2.05
C GLU A 360 -21.28 -1.60 -1.28
N ARG A 361 -21.19 -2.78 -0.65
CA ARG A 361 -22.25 -3.28 0.23
C ARG A 361 -22.48 -2.36 1.42
N ALA A 362 -21.42 -1.83 2.04
CA ALA A 362 -21.54 -0.89 3.15
C ALA A 362 -22.22 0.44 2.74
N ALA A 363 -21.82 1.00 1.60
CA ALA A 363 -22.46 2.20 1.04
C ALA A 363 -23.95 1.96 0.72
N LEU A 364 -24.32 0.78 0.20
CA LEU A 364 -25.71 0.41 -0.07
C LEU A 364 -26.52 0.14 1.21
N ALA A 365 -25.90 -0.41 2.26
CA ALA A 365 -26.54 -0.69 3.55
C ALA A 365 -26.91 0.61 4.29
N MET A 366 -25.94 1.52 4.45
CA MET A 366 -26.15 2.82 5.09
C MET A 366 -26.92 3.82 4.20
N LYS A 367 -26.83 3.62 2.87
CA LYS A 367 -27.35 4.49 1.78
C LYS A 367 -26.68 5.86 1.75
N TRP A 368 -26.95 6.65 0.71
CA TRP A 368 -26.45 8.03 0.63
C TRP A 368 -26.95 8.86 1.84
N ALA A 369 -26.10 9.71 2.39
CA ALA A 369 -26.41 10.47 3.62
C ALA A 369 -27.58 11.47 3.49
N TYR A 370 -28.00 11.79 2.26
CA TYR A 370 -29.15 12.67 1.98
C TYR A 370 -30.33 11.93 1.33
N ASP A 371 -30.29 10.59 1.28
CA ASP A 371 -31.45 9.78 0.89
C ASP A 371 -32.53 9.84 1.98
N ALA A 372 -33.80 9.90 1.59
CA ALA A 372 -34.93 10.03 2.53
C ALA A 372 -35.14 8.79 3.43
N ALA A 373 -34.48 7.67 3.13
CA ALA A 373 -34.43 6.46 3.94
C ALA A 373 -33.00 6.12 4.41
N THR A 374 -32.09 7.09 4.45
CA THR A 374 -30.72 6.92 4.98
C THR A 374 -30.71 6.42 6.42
N LEU A 375 -29.65 5.67 6.78
CA LEU A 375 -29.46 5.20 8.16
C LEU A 375 -28.43 6.03 8.93
N SER A 376 -27.73 6.99 8.30
CA SER A 376 -26.89 7.97 8.99
C SER A 376 -27.73 9.03 9.71
N THR A 377 -28.39 8.63 10.81
CA THR A 377 -29.21 9.53 11.63
C THR A 377 -29.04 9.25 13.13
N PRO A 378 -29.18 10.27 14.00
CA PRO A 378 -29.21 10.10 15.46
C PRO A 378 -30.23 9.07 15.95
N ALA A 379 -31.40 9.02 15.30
CA ALA A 379 -32.46 8.08 15.64
C ALA A 379 -32.00 6.63 15.39
N ALA A 380 -31.42 6.35 14.23
CA ALA A 380 -30.92 5.02 13.89
C ALA A 380 -29.69 4.63 14.72
N PHE A 381 -28.81 5.59 15.07
CA PHE A 381 -27.71 5.34 16.00
C PHE A 381 -28.21 4.97 17.41
N SER A 382 -29.30 5.58 17.87
CA SER A 382 -29.91 5.29 19.18
C SER A 382 -30.66 3.94 19.29
N GLU A 383 -30.69 3.16 18.21
CA GLU A 383 -31.27 1.80 18.21
C GLU A 383 -30.43 0.82 19.04
N THR A 384 -30.99 -0.34 19.37
CA THR A 384 -30.27 -1.41 20.09
C THR A 384 -30.39 -2.73 19.31
N PRO A 385 -29.32 -3.19 18.63
CA PRO A 385 -28.03 -2.51 18.43
C PRO A 385 -28.14 -1.24 17.55
N PRO A 386 -27.13 -0.34 17.57
CA PRO A 386 -27.08 0.83 16.69
C PRO A 386 -27.20 0.44 15.21
N PHE A 387 -27.91 1.27 14.43
CA PHE A 387 -28.21 1.04 13.02
C PHE A 387 -28.78 -0.38 12.78
N SER A 388 -29.80 -0.78 13.55
CA SER A 388 -30.32 -2.15 13.55
C SER A 388 -30.80 -2.61 12.16
N GLY A 389 -31.32 -1.69 11.35
CA GLY A 389 -31.69 -1.93 9.95
C GLY A 389 -30.52 -2.11 8.96
N ALA A 390 -29.27 -1.83 9.38
CA ALA A 390 -28.05 -2.04 8.58
C ALA A 390 -27.27 -3.30 8.99
N GLN A 391 -27.44 -3.78 10.24
CA GLN A 391 -26.58 -4.81 10.86
C GLN A 391 -26.31 -6.03 9.98
N ASP A 392 -27.35 -6.74 9.54
CA ASP A 392 -27.21 -7.95 8.71
C ASP A 392 -26.47 -7.67 7.38
N LEU A 393 -26.66 -6.47 6.80
CA LEU A 393 -26.04 -6.07 5.54
C LEU A 393 -24.57 -5.66 5.74
N MET A 394 -24.24 -4.99 6.85
CA MET A 394 -22.86 -4.64 7.20
C MET A 394 -22.03 -5.88 7.59
N ILE A 395 -22.64 -6.82 8.31
CA ILE A 395 -22.04 -8.13 8.62
C ILE A 395 -21.84 -8.93 7.32
N ALA A 396 -22.84 -8.95 6.42
CA ALA A 396 -22.69 -9.56 5.09
C ALA A 396 -21.64 -8.86 4.19
N ALA A 397 -21.37 -7.58 4.42
CA ALA A 397 -20.28 -6.82 3.80
C ALA A 397 -18.90 -7.11 4.41
N GLY A 398 -18.83 -7.84 5.52
CA GLY A 398 -17.60 -8.26 6.21
C GLY A 398 -17.22 -7.45 7.45
N PHE A 399 -18.08 -6.57 7.95
CA PHE A 399 -17.83 -5.77 9.16
C PHE A 399 -18.25 -6.50 10.43
N GLY A 400 -17.47 -6.34 11.50
CA GLY A 400 -17.84 -6.85 12.82
C GLY A 400 -18.96 -6.00 13.43
N ALA A 401 -19.93 -6.61 14.10
CA ALA A 401 -21.02 -5.88 14.78
C ALA A 401 -20.54 -4.77 15.75
N PRO A 402 -19.40 -4.89 16.48
CA PRO A 402 -18.86 -3.80 17.30
C PRO A 402 -18.51 -2.52 16.52
N SER A 403 -18.27 -2.60 15.20
CA SER A 403 -17.94 -1.42 14.37
C SER A 403 -19.15 -0.50 14.12
N ALA A 404 -20.36 -0.92 14.50
CA ALA A 404 -21.58 -0.13 14.39
C ALA A 404 -21.51 1.25 15.06
N THR A 405 -20.65 1.40 16.07
CA THR A 405 -20.33 2.67 16.74
C THR A 405 -19.91 3.81 15.79
N ILE A 406 -19.43 3.52 14.57
CA ILE A 406 -18.89 4.53 13.64
C ILE A 406 -19.38 4.43 12.19
N TRP A 407 -20.28 3.51 11.83
CA TRP A 407 -20.81 3.42 10.46
C TRP A 407 -21.47 4.72 9.98
N GLY A 408 -22.14 5.45 10.89
CA GLY A 408 -22.71 6.76 10.61
C GLY A 408 -21.67 7.76 10.12
N ALA A 409 -20.57 7.90 10.88
CA ALA A 409 -19.44 8.78 10.56
C ALA A 409 -18.75 8.38 9.26
N TYR A 410 -18.47 7.10 9.05
CA TYR A 410 -17.80 6.65 7.83
C TYR A 410 -18.68 6.75 6.58
N ASN A 411 -20.01 6.83 6.72
CA ASN A 411 -20.90 7.17 5.62
C ASN A 411 -20.99 8.69 5.32
N THR A 412 -20.49 9.54 6.22
CA THR A 412 -20.47 11.02 6.09
C THR A 412 -19.07 11.65 6.13
N ALA A 413 -18.00 10.85 6.16
CA ALA A 413 -16.64 11.25 6.53
C ALA A 413 -16.00 12.43 5.76
N PHE A 414 -16.50 12.78 4.57
CA PHE A 414 -16.02 13.91 3.77
C PHE A 414 -17.09 14.99 3.55
N ASP A 415 -18.29 14.83 4.12
CA ASP A 415 -19.41 15.77 3.98
C ASP A 415 -19.13 17.14 4.63
N SER A 416 -18.21 17.22 5.59
CA SER A 416 -17.69 18.48 6.13
C SER A 416 -17.05 19.38 5.05
N LEU A 417 -16.54 18.80 3.96
CA LEU A 417 -15.97 19.54 2.83
C LEU A 417 -17.04 20.21 1.94
N LYS A 418 -18.33 19.85 2.05
CA LYS A 418 -19.41 20.37 1.19
C LYS A 418 -19.51 21.90 1.17
N ALA A 419 -19.12 22.57 2.26
CA ALA A 419 -19.20 24.02 2.40
C ALA A 419 -18.21 24.78 1.51
N SER A 420 -17.07 24.16 1.17
CA SER A 420 -16.06 24.71 0.25
C SER A 420 -16.03 24.00 -1.11
N LEU A 421 -16.48 22.75 -1.15
CA LEU A 421 -16.50 21.87 -2.32
C LEU A 421 -17.87 21.15 -2.39
N PRO A 422 -18.93 21.77 -2.95
CA PRO A 422 -20.30 21.23 -2.91
C PRO A 422 -20.45 19.79 -3.44
N GLN A 423 -19.59 19.39 -4.37
CA GLN A 423 -19.53 18.01 -4.88
C GLN A 423 -19.13 16.96 -3.82
N PHE A 424 -18.71 17.35 -2.61
CA PHE A 424 -18.46 16.44 -1.49
C PHE A 424 -19.70 16.18 -0.61
N LYS A 425 -20.88 16.69 -0.99
CA LYS A 425 -22.14 16.45 -0.28
C LYS A 425 -22.50 14.95 -0.24
N GLY A 426 -22.55 14.40 0.97
CA GLY A 426 -22.87 13.00 1.24
C GLY A 426 -21.81 12.01 0.77
N ILE A 427 -20.56 12.46 0.70
CA ILE A 427 -19.41 11.59 0.43
C ILE A 427 -18.89 11.04 1.75
N GLY A 428 -18.84 9.71 1.84
CA GLY A 428 -18.29 8.97 2.96
C GLY A 428 -17.05 8.20 2.53
N TYR A 429 -16.41 7.52 3.47
CA TYR A 429 -15.35 6.57 3.18
C TYR A 429 -15.81 5.45 2.24
N TYR A 430 -17.00 4.89 2.48
CA TYR A 430 -17.49 3.72 1.74
C TYR A 430 -17.66 3.98 0.23
N ASN A 431 -18.42 5.01 -0.14
CA ASN A 431 -18.68 5.33 -1.55
C ASN A 431 -17.43 5.91 -2.25
N PHE A 432 -16.60 6.69 -1.57
CA PHE A 432 -15.34 7.22 -2.09
C PHE A 432 -14.32 6.11 -2.36
N THR A 433 -14.02 5.28 -1.36
CA THR A 433 -13.03 4.19 -1.47
C THR A 433 -13.44 3.18 -2.53
N ALA A 434 -14.70 2.76 -2.55
CA ALA A 434 -15.18 1.85 -3.57
C ALA A 434 -15.07 2.43 -4.98
N TYR A 435 -15.48 3.68 -5.20
CA TYR A 435 -15.38 4.35 -6.51
C TYR A 435 -13.94 4.42 -7.04
N TYR A 436 -12.99 4.90 -6.23
CA TYR A 436 -11.61 5.08 -6.71
C TYR A 436 -10.90 3.77 -7.01
N PHE A 437 -11.06 2.74 -6.16
CA PHE A 437 -10.47 1.43 -6.43
C PHE A 437 -11.22 0.66 -7.53
N LYS A 438 -12.54 0.85 -7.71
CA LYS A 438 -13.27 0.31 -8.88
C LYS A 438 -12.78 0.94 -10.18
N ALA A 439 -12.64 2.26 -10.22
CA ALA A 439 -12.17 2.96 -11.40
C ALA A 439 -10.72 2.61 -11.76
N GLU A 440 -9.84 2.46 -10.77
CA GLU A 440 -8.46 2.01 -10.97
C GLU A 440 -8.40 0.60 -11.57
N LEU A 441 -9.15 -0.36 -11.02
CA LEU A 441 -9.18 -1.74 -11.50
C LEU A 441 -9.86 -1.90 -12.87
N LEU A 442 -10.83 -1.06 -13.19
CA LEU A 442 -11.43 -0.94 -14.53
C LEU A 442 -10.51 -0.23 -15.54
N GLY A 443 -9.41 0.40 -15.11
CA GLY A 443 -8.54 1.20 -15.99
C GLY A 443 -9.21 2.49 -16.48
N HIS A 444 -10.16 3.03 -15.71
CA HIS A 444 -10.92 4.23 -16.04
C HIS A 444 -10.26 5.50 -15.49
N ASP A 445 -10.38 6.59 -16.25
CA ASP A 445 -10.13 7.95 -15.76
C ASP A 445 -11.43 8.60 -15.24
N LEU A 446 -11.38 9.88 -14.88
CA LEU A 446 -12.56 10.67 -14.52
C LEU A 446 -13.68 10.65 -15.59
N ALA A 447 -13.34 10.52 -16.87
CA ALA A 447 -14.34 10.48 -17.94
C ALA A 447 -14.96 9.08 -18.11
N GLY A 448 -14.15 8.03 -18.06
CA GLY A 448 -14.62 6.63 -18.11
C GLY A 448 -15.40 6.22 -16.85
N SER A 449 -15.11 6.83 -15.70
CA SER A 449 -15.78 6.54 -14.43
C SER A 449 -17.01 7.42 -14.14
N ALA A 450 -17.28 8.44 -14.96
CA ALA A 450 -18.36 9.42 -14.72
C ALA A 450 -19.75 8.78 -14.55
N ALA A 451 -20.03 7.68 -15.25
CA ALA A 451 -21.31 6.96 -15.18
C ALA A 451 -21.58 6.31 -13.80
N TYR A 452 -20.55 6.15 -12.97
CA TYR A 452 -20.63 5.61 -11.61
C TYR A 452 -19.88 6.50 -10.60
N SER A 453 -19.77 7.80 -10.88
CA SER A 453 -19.18 8.80 -9.98
C SER A 453 -19.72 8.67 -8.56
N CYS A 454 -18.83 8.65 -7.55
CA CYS A 454 -19.24 8.81 -6.15
C CYS A 454 -19.70 10.25 -5.85
N PHE A 455 -19.28 11.24 -6.63
CA PHE A 455 -19.71 12.63 -6.49
C PHE A 455 -21.12 12.85 -7.08
N PRO A 456 -22.07 13.50 -6.37
CA PRO A 456 -23.38 13.83 -6.90
C PRO A 456 -23.31 14.91 -8.00
N PRO A 457 -24.27 14.92 -8.94
CA PRO A 457 -24.26 15.88 -10.06
C PRO A 457 -24.78 17.27 -9.67
N ASN A 458 -25.47 17.40 -8.54
CA ASN A 458 -25.99 18.62 -7.94
C ASN A 458 -26.39 18.38 -6.47
N ASP A 459 -26.87 19.41 -5.77
CA ASP A 459 -27.25 19.32 -4.35
C ASP A 459 -28.49 18.45 -4.03
N MET A 460 -29.27 18.00 -5.02
CA MET A 460 -30.53 17.29 -4.81
C MET A 460 -30.47 15.81 -5.21
N ASP A 461 -29.76 15.49 -6.29
CA ASP A 461 -29.69 14.13 -6.83
C ASP A 461 -28.57 13.30 -6.17
N PRO A 462 -28.79 12.00 -5.89
CA PRO A 462 -27.74 11.12 -5.36
C PRO A 462 -26.61 10.89 -6.38
N PRO A 463 -25.43 10.44 -5.91
CA PRO A 463 -24.35 10.01 -6.77
C PRO A 463 -24.77 8.92 -7.79
N PRO A 464 -24.33 9.01 -9.06
CA PRO A 464 -24.58 7.97 -10.07
C PRO A 464 -24.19 6.56 -9.61
N PHE A 465 -23.17 6.45 -8.74
CA PHE A 465 -22.72 5.21 -8.12
C PHE A 465 -23.85 4.32 -7.57
N TYR A 466 -24.82 4.89 -6.85
CA TYR A 466 -25.90 4.10 -6.24
C TYR A 466 -26.84 3.49 -7.29
N ALA A 467 -27.19 4.25 -8.32
CA ALA A 467 -28.03 3.78 -9.42
C ALA A 467 -27.28 2.78 -10.33
N PHE A 468 -25.97 2.98 -10.50
CA PHE A 468 -25.09 2.05 -11.20
C PHE A 468 -25.01 0.69 -10.50
N LEU A 469 -24.71 0.64 -9.19
CA LEU A 469 -24.64 -0.63 -8.46
C LEU A 469 -25.98 -1.40 -8.43
N ALA A 470 -27.11 -0.68 -8.47
CA ALA A 470 -28.44 -1.28 -8.55
C ALA A 470 -28.83 -1.83 -9.95
N SER A 471 -28.03 -1.58 -10.99
CA SER A 471 -28.40 -1.91 -12.39
C SER A 471 -27.29 -2.50 -13.27
N ALA A 472 -26.02 -2.36 -12.88
CA ALA A 472 -24.89 -2.90 -13.62
C ALA A 472 -24.79 -4.43 -13.42
N PRO A 473 -24.73 -5.24 -14.50
CA PRO A 473 -24.46 -6.67 -14.36
C PRO A 473 -23.09 -6.87 -13.71
N ASP A 474 -22.99 -7.82 -12.79
CA ASP A 474 -21.78 -8.15 -12.04
C ASP A 474 -21.11 -6.91 -11.40
N ALA A 475 -21.93 -5.97 -10.90
CA ALA A 475 -21.53 -4.67 -10.37
C ALA A 475 -20.65 -3.82 -11.32
N GLY A 476 -20.69 -4.11 -12.63
CA GLY A 476 -19.91 -3.47 -13.67
C GLY A 476 -18.50 -4.01 -13.87
N TRP A 477 -18.13 -5.13 -13.24
CA TRP A 477 -16.85 -5.79 -13.48
C TRP A 477 -16.80 -6.45 -14.87
N THR A 478 -15.59 -6.52 -15.44
CA THR A 478 -15.29 -7.17 -16.73
C THR A 478 -14.17 -8.21 -16.54
N GLU A 479 -14.09 -9.21 -17.43
CA GLU A 479 -13.01 -10.22 -17.42
C GLU A 479 -11.61 -9.58 -17.37
N GLU A 480 -11.42 -8.48 -18.11
CA GLU A 480 -10.18 -7.69 -18.11
C GLU A 480 -9.91 -7.07 -16.73
N SER A 481 -10.88 -6.39 -16.13
CA SER A 481 -10.72 -5.78 -14.80
C SER A 481 -10.51 -6.81 -13.68
N VAL A 482 -11.11 -8.00 -13.77
CA VAL A 482 -10.82 -9.12 -12.84
C VAL A 482 -9.39 -9.60 -13.03
N SER A 483 -8.89 -9.67 -14.28
CA SER A 483 -7.48 -9.99 -14.55
C SER A 483 -6.50 -8.96 -14.00
N TYR A 484 -6.86 -7.67 -13.95
CA TYR A 484 -6.07 -6.65 -13.23
C TYR A 484 -6.19 -6.79 -11.70
N ALA A 485 -7.40 -7.00 -11.19
CA ALA A 485 -7.66 -7.16 -9.76
C ALA A 485 -6.89 -8.33 -9.14
N LEU A 486 -6.82 -9.47 -9.82
CA LEU A 486 -6.07 -10.64 -9.36
C LEU A 486 -4.55 -10.40 -9.24
N LYS A 487 -3.99 -9.31 -9.79
CA LYS A 487 -2.57 -8.94 -9.59
C LYS A 487 -2.32 -8.33 -8.20
N ASN A 488 -3.36 -7.76 -7.59
CA ASN A 488 -3.34 -7.34 -6.19
C ASN A 488 -3.51 -8.50 -5.21
N ALA A 489 -3.89 -9.70 -5.66
CA ALA A 489 -4.27 -10.80 -4.78
C ALA A 489 -3.18 -11.19 -3.78
N ASN A 490 -3.59 -11.29 -2.51
CA ASN A 490 -2.84 -11.95 -1.45
C ASN A 490 -2.97 -13.47 -1.59
N THR A 491 -1.84 -14.17 -1.65
CA THR A 491 -1.82 -15.64 -1.78
C THR A 491 -1.93 -16.36 -0.45
N GLY A 492 -1.57 -15.71 0.66
CA GLY A 492 -1.40 -16.36 1.97
C GLY A 492 -0.15 -17.25 2.07
N GLU A 493 0.69 -17.31 1.03
CA GLU A 493 1.90 -18.13 0.97
C GLU A 493 3.15 -17.31 1.25
N PHE A 494 3.75 -17.48 2.43
CA PHE A 494 4.98 -16.78 2.84
C PHE A 494 5.96 -17.67 3.62
N SER A 495 7.25 -17.34 3.57
CA SER A 495 8.33 -18.08 4.27
C SER A 495 8.72 -17.51 5.63
N ALA A 496 8.38 -16.26 5.91
CA ALA A 496 8.74 -15.55 7.13
C ALA A 496 7.54 -15.48 8.09
N PRO A 497 7.73 -15.47 9.42
CA PRO A 497 6.64 -15.30 10.36
C PRO A 497 5.84 -14.00 10.12
N LEU A 498 4.52 -14.08 10.26
CA LEU A 498 3.60 -12.96 10.12
C LEU A 498 2.67 -12.91 11.34
N VAL A 499 2.61 -11.75 11.99
CA VAL A 499 1.62 -11.45 13.04
C VAL A 499 0.69 -10.35 12.53
N SER A 500 -0.62 -10.61 12.60
CA SER A 500 -1.67 -9.66 12.27
C SER A 500 -2.40 -9.19 13.53
N ILE A 501 -2.60 -7.88 13.67
CA ILE A 501 -3.45 -7.22 14.66
C ILE A 501 -4.62 -6.57 13.94
N HIS A 502 -5.85 -6.83 14.36
CA HIS A 502 -7.05 -6.20 13.79
C HIS A 502 -8.08 -5.94 14.90
N GLY A 503 -8.81 -4.82 14.85
CA GLY A 503 -9.88 -4.54 15.79
C GLY A 503 -11.23 -5.12 15.34
N ASP A 504 -12.02 -5.72 16.24
CA ASP A 504 -13.37 -6.19 15.87
C ASP A 504 -14.39 -5.06 15.65
N ALA A 505 -14.03 -3.84 16.05
CA ALA A 505 -14.78 -2.61 15.85
C ALA A 505 -14.25 -1.75 14.69
N ASP A 506 -13.41 -2.32 13.83
CA ASP A 506 -12.90 -1.67 12.61
C ASP A 506 -14.03 -1.38 11.61
N GLY A 507 -14.41 -0.10 11.52
CA GLY A 507 -15.44 0.40 10.60
C GLY A 507 -14.93 0.83 9.22
N LEU A 508 -13.62 0.72 8.93
CA LEU A 508 -13.04 1.01 7.61
C LEU A 508 -12.77 -0.26 6.82
N LEU A 509 -12.09 -1.22 7.44
CA LEU A 509 -11.71 -2.51 6.89
C LEU A 509 -12.27 -3.61 7.80
N GLY A 510 -13.52 -3.98 7.55
CA GLY A 510 -14.26 -4.95 8.37
C GLY A 510 -13.45 -6.22 8.68
N VAL A 511 -13.38 -6.57 9.96
CA VAL A 511 -12.52 -7.64 10.50
C VAL A 511 -12.74 -9.00 9.82
N ILE A 512 -13.98 -9.32 9.44
CA ILE A 512 -14.32 -10.62 8.84
C ILE A 512 -13.65 -10.69 7.45
N SER A 513 -13.90 -9.69 6.61
CA SER A 513 -13.38 -9.66 5.23
C SER A 513 -11.89 -9.31 5.11
N ASN A 514 -11.27 -8.73 6.14
CA ASN A 514 -9.88 -8.24 6.05
C ASN A 514 -8.88 -8.99 6.94
N ALA A 515 -9.35 -9.69 7.98
CA ALA A 515 -8.50 -10.47 8.90
C ALA A 515 -8.88 -11.95 8.94
N GLU A 516 -10.16 -12.27 9.07
CA GLU A 516 -10.63 -13.65 9.20
C GLU A 516 -10.57 -14.40 7.86
N ASP A 517 -11.05 -13.80 6.78
CA ASP A 517 -10.93 -14.34 5.42
C ASP A 517 -9.45 -14.51 4.99
N TYR A 518 -8.54 -13.65 5.49
CA TYR A 518 -7.09 -13.82 5.26
C TYR A 518 -6.49 -14.94 6.11
N ARG A 519 -6.85 -15.05 7.39
CA ARG A 519 -6.47 -16.18 8.27
C ARG A 519 -6.86 -17.52 7.64
N ASP A 520 -8.07 -17.60 7.10
CA ASP A 520 -8.61 -18.82 6.52
C ASP A 520 -7.95 -19.13 5.17
N ALA A 521 -7.56 -18.12 4.38
CA ALA A 521 -6.72 -18.30 3.20
C ALA A 521 -5.30 -18.80 3.56
N VAL A 522 -4.63 -18.20 4.55
CA VAL A 522 -3.31 -18.68 5.03
C VAL A 522 -3.38 -20.12 5.56
N THR A 523 -4.49 -20.48 6.20
CA THR A 523 -4.73 -21.84 6.72
C THR A 523 -5.07 -22.85 5.61
N THR A 524 -5.66 -22.39 4.50
CA THR A 524 -6.06 -23.25 3.36
C THR A 524 -4.95 -23.43 2.32
N TYR A 525 -4.15 -22.39 2.05
CA TYR A 525 -3.17 -22.36 0.95
C TYR A 525 -1.72 -22.17 1.40
N GLY A 526 -1.51 -21.56 2.57
CA GLY A 526 -0.22 -21.17 3.10
C GLY A 526 0.34 -22.12 4.16
N ASN A 527 1.05 -21.56 5.14
CA ASN A 527 1.52 -22.28 6.32
C ASN A 527 1.02 -21.60 7.61
N PRO A 528 -0.06 -22.12 8.24
CA PRO A 528 -0.62 -21.51 9.45
C PRO A 528 0.32 -21.56 10.66
N ASP A 529 1.34 -22.45 10.69
CA ASP A 529 2.31 -22.46 11.78
C ASP A 529 3.08 -21.12 11.87
N LEU A 530 3.36 -20.50 10.71
CA LEU A 530 4.06 -19.21 10.56
C LEU A 530 3.16 -17.98 10.75
N TYR A 531 1.87 -18.15 11.04
CA TYR A 531 0.91 -17.06 11.14
C TYR A 531 0.28 -16.92 12.52
N ARG A 532 -0.01 -15.68 12.92
CA ARG A 532 -0.91 -15.38 14.05
C ARG A 532 -1.84 -14.22 13.69
N LEU A 533 -3.08 -14.32 14.13
CA LEU A 533 -4.05 -13.22 14.15
C LEU A 533 -4.49 -13.00 15.59
N TYR A 534 -4.33 -11.77 16.09
CA TYR A 534 -4.95 -11.35 17.34
C TYR A 534 -6.01 -10.29 17.03
N VAL A 535 -7.27 -10.62 17.34
CA VAL A 535 -8.40 -9.71 17.15
C VAL A 535 -8.64 -8.97 18.47
N VAL A 536 -8.45 -7.65 18.51
CA VAL A 536 -8.61 -6.86 19.73
C VAL A 536 -10.07 -6.42 19.88
N ALA A 537 -10.68 -6.78 21.01
CA ALA A 537 -12.06 -6.41 21.32
C ALA A 537 -12.20 -4.88 21.45
N GLY A 538 -13.21 -4.31 20.81
CA GLY A 538 -13.44 -2.87 20.74
C GLY A 538 -12.41 -2.10 19.90
N GLY A 539 -11.46 -2.77 19.24
CA GLY A 539 -10.39 -2.11 18.49
C GLY A 539 -10.90 -1.32 17.28
N GLY A 540 -10.50 -0.06 17.15
CA GLY A 540 -10.80 0.77 15.98
C GLY A 540 -9.87 0.50 14.78
N HIS A 541 -9.93 1.38 13.75
CA HIS A 541 -8.92 1.40 12.67
C HIS A 541 -7.89 2.53 12.84
N VAL A 542 -8.28 3.60 13.54
CA VAL A 542 -7.53 4.85 13.64
C VAL A 542 -7.65 5.34 15.07
N ASP A 543 -6.56 5.29 15.82
CA ASP A 543 -6.54 5.48 17.27
C ASP A 543 -6.93 6.90 17.72
N LEU A 544 -6.79 7.89 16.84
CA LEU A 544 -7.24 9.27 17.06
C LEU A 544 -8.75 9.37 17.35
N HIS A 545 -9.54 8.41 16.87
CA HIS A 545 -10.99 8.41 17.04
C HIS A 545 -11.35 8.26 18.53
N SER A 546 -10.65 7.37 19.24
CA SER A 546 -10.78 7.14 20.69
C SER A 546 -10.54 8.38 21.56
N ASP A 547 -9.97 9.47 21.02
CA ASP A 547 -9.75 10.73 21.74
C ASP A 547 -10.92 11.72 21.66
N GLY A 548 -11.97 11.45 20.86
CA GLY A 548 -13.13 12.33 20.76
C GLY A 548 -12.94 13.60 19.92
N VAL A 549 -11.80 13.75 19.22
CA VAL A 549 -11.39 15.02 18.58
C VAL A 549 -11.83 15.21 17.12
N LEU A 550 -12.76 14.39 16.64
CA LEU A 550 -13.31 14.46 15.28
C LEU A 550 -14.69 15.11 15.31
N ASP A 551 -15.04 15.83 14.24
CA ASP A 551 -16.31 16.55 14.06
C ASP A 551 -17.10 15.84 12.96
N PHE A 552 -17.95 14.91 13.38
CA PHE A 552 -18.81 14.09 12.53
C PHE A 552 -20.23 14.01 13.14
N ASP A 553 -21.10 14.99 12.92
CA ASP A 553 -22.48 14.96 13.44
C ASP A 553 -23.29 13.77 12.86
N PHE A 554 -23.22 12.61 13.52
CA PHE A 554 -23.92 11.37 13.17
C PHE A 554 -24.83 10.85 14.28
N ASP A 555 -24.53 11.16 15.56
CA ASP A 555 -25.35 10.81 16.73
C ASP A 555 -26.17 11.99 17.30
N GLY A 556 -25.98 13.21 16.75
CA GLY A 556 -26.71 14.40 17.16
C GLY A 556 -26.18 15.08 18.43
N THR A 557 -24.99 14.69 18.91
CA THR A 557 -24.37 15.22 20.12
C THR A 557 -23.10 16.03 19.79
N PRO A 558 -23.19 17.37 19.72
CA PRO A 558 -22.04 18.21 19.41
C PRO A 558 -20.87 18.02 20.39
N ALA A 559 -19.67 17.81 19.85
CA ALA A 559 -18.41 17.52 20.55
C ALA A 559 -18.29 16.14 21.24
N GLU A 560 -18.99 15.09 20.75
CA GLU A 560 -18.77 13.68 21.14
C GLU A 560 -18.27 12.77 19.96
N GLU A 561 -18.03 13.36 18.79
CA GLU A 561 -18.14 12.67 17.49
C GLU A 561 -16.90 11.86 17.06
N GLY A 562 -15.83 11.87 17.84
CA GLY A 562 -14.74 10.88 17.68
C GLY A 562 -15.13 9.47 18.10
N ALA A 563 -16.20 9.32 18.90
CA ALA A 563 -16.49 8.14 19.71
C ALA A 563 -15.46 7.94 20.84
N GLN A 564 -15.25 9.01 21.63
CA GLN A 564 -14.29 9.09 22.74
C GLN A 564 -14.42 7.90 23.71
N ASP A 565 -13.32 7.20 23.98
CA ASP A 565 -13.24 6.04 24.88
C ASP A 565 -14.25 4.89 24.55
N LYS A 566 -14.87 4.91 23.36
CA LYS A 566 -15.74 3.84 22.83
C LYS A 566 -14.96 2.80 22.00
N PHE A 567 -13.69 3.09 21.67
CA PHE A 567 -12.79 2.21 20.93
C PHE A 567 -11.44 2.00 21.64
N THR A 568 -10.99 0.74 21.68
CA THR A 568 -9.64 0.35 22.11
C THR A 568 -8.60 0.84 21.10
N ILE A 569 -7.53 1.46 21.61
CA ILE A 569 -6.40 1.99 20.87
C ILE A 569 -5.48 0.83 20.47
N LEU A 570 -5.22 0.64 19.17
CA LEU A 570 -4.50 -0.53 18.67
C LEU A 570 -2.97 -0.40 18.73
N GLN A 571 -2.39 0.81 18.76
CA GLN A 571 -0.93 0.96 18.72
C GLN A 571 -0.18 0.16 19.82
N PRO A 572 -0.60 0.10 21.10
CA PRO A 572 0.08 -0.71 22.12
C PRO A 572 0.06 -2.21 21.80
N TYR A 573 -1.05 -2.70 21.24
CA TYR A 573 -1.20 -4.08 20.76
C TYR A 573 -0.30 -4.34 19.53
N ALA A 574 -0.20 -3.38 18.61
CA ALA A 574 0.72 -3.45 17.47
C ALA A 574 2.20 -3.44 17.90
N GLU A 575 2.59 -2.60 18.87
CA GLU A 575 3.93 -2.62 19.47
C GLU A 575 4.24 -3.97 20.14
N ARG A 576 3.29 -4.51 20.91
CA ARG A 576 3.44 -5.82 21.54
C ARG A 576 3.54 -6.95 20.53
N ALA A 577 2.82 -6.85 19.42
CA ALA A 577 2.89 -7.77 18.28
C ALA A 577 4.24 -7.70 17.57
N PHE A 578 4.82 -6.51 17.43
CA PHE A 578 6.17 -6.34 16.89
C PHE A 578 7.22 -6.97 17.80
N ASP A 579 7.18 -6.71 19.11
CA ASP A 579 8.13 -7.30 20.05
C ASP A 579 8.02 -8.84 20.09
N ALA A 580 6.82 -9.40 19.93
CA ALA A 580 6.57 -10.85 19.79
C ALA A 580 7.07 -11.42 18.44
N LEU A 581 6.88 -10.69 17.33
CA LEU A 581 7.39 -11.04 16.00
C LEU A 581 8.93 -11.09 15.97
N VAL A 582 9.58 -10.12 16.61
CA VAL A 582 11.05 -10.04 16.72
C VAL A 582 11.59 -11.24 17.48
N GLU A 583 10.99 -11.60 18.62
CA GLU A 583 11.35 -12.81 19.38
C GLU A 583 11.15 -14.10 18.55
N TRP A 584 10.07 -14.17 17.76
CA TRP A 584 9.83 -15.31 16.88
C TRP A 584 10.89 -15.43 15.77
N ALA A 585 11.16 -14.34 15.06
CA ALA A 585 12.12 -14.33 13.96
C ALA A 585 13.57 -14.62 14.43
N GLU A 586 13.98 -14.07 15.59
CA GLU A 586 15.36 -14.17 16.07
C GLU A 586 15.64 -15.43 16.91
N LYS A 587 14.62 -15.98 17.58
CA LYS A 587 14.78 -17.12 18.53
C LYS A 587 13.97 -18.36 18.15
N GLY A 588 13.19 -18.31 17.08
CA GLY A 588 12.24 -19.38 16.71
C GLY A 588 11.08 -19.57 17.70
N THR A 589 10.92 -18.65 18.66
CA THR A 589 9.91 -18.77 19.73
C THR A 589 8.59 -18.18 19.25
N ALA A 590 7.74 -19.04 18.70
CA ALA A 590 6.43 -18.62 18.21
C ALA A 590 5.53 -18.12 19.36
N PRO A 591 4.83 -16.98 19.20
CA PRO A 591 3.95 -16.45 20.23
C PRO A 591 2.64 -17.26 20.32
N PRO A 592 1.79 -17.01 21.34
CA PRO A 592 0.58 -17.78 21.62
C PRO A 592 -0.33 -17.95 20.39
N PRO A 593 -1.15 -19.02 20.31
CA PRO A 593 -2.08 -19.22 19.19
C PRO A 593 -3.02 -18.02 18.97
N SER A 594 -3.45 -17.82 17.72
CA SER A 594 -4.40 -16.79 17.33
C SER A 594 -5.65 -16.77 18.24
N LYS A 595 -6.01 -15.60 18.78
CA LYS A 595 -7.14 -15.42 19.70
C LYS A 595 -7.81 -14.06 19.54
N THR A 596 -9.04 -13.94 20.05
CA THR A 596 -9.58 -12.62 20.44
C THR A 596 -8.91 -12.19 21.74
N VAL A 597 -8.42 -10.95 21.80
CA VAL A 597 -7.79 -10.33 22.97
C VAL A 597 -8.83 -9.44 23.63
N ALA A 598 -9.10 -9.68 24.92
CA ALA A 598 -9.98 -8.83 25.70
C ALA A 598 -9.29 -7.47 25.97
N ALA A 599 -10.08 -6.41 25.93
CA ALA A 599 -9.65 -5.04 26.22
C ALA A 599 -10.81 -4.26 26.88
N ASP A 600 -10.51 -3.08 27.41
CA ASP A 600 -11.48 -2.15 27.97
C ASP A 600 -11.10 -0.73 27.50
N ALA A 601 -11.84 -0.21 26.53
CA ALA A 601 -11.58 1.11 25.93
C ALA A 601 -11.62 2.28 26.94
N VAL A 602 -12.27 2.09 28.09
CA VAL A 602 -12.36 3.11 29.16
C VAL A 602 -11.14 3.06 30.08
N ASN A 603 -10.50 1.89 30.22
CA ASN A 603 -9.33 1.65 31.08
C ASN A 603 -8.14 1.09 30.28
N ASP A 604 -7.94 1.62 29.07
CA ASP A 604 -7.10 1.03 28.03
C ASP A 604 -5.60 0.98 28.42
N GLU A 605 -4.92 -0.10 28.02
CA GLU A 605 -3.54 -0.37 28.43
C GLU A 605 -2.54 0.16 27.40
N LEU A 606 -2.11 1.41 27.64
CA LEU A 606 -1.20 2.15 26.79
C LEU A 606 0.28 1.71 26.88
N ASP A 607 0.63 0.80 27.79
CA ASP A 607 1.97 0.20 27.89
C ASP A 607 1.99 -1.20 27.26
N ALA A 608 2.51 -1.25 26.03
CA ALA A 608 2.68 -2.49 25.26
C ALA A 608 3.37 -3.63 26.05
N SER A 609 4.24 -3.32 27.01
CA SER A 609 4.97 -4.33 27.78
C SER A 609 4.08 -5.15 28.73
N LYS A 610 2.87 -4.66 29.04
CA LYS A 610 1.88 -5.32 29.91
C LYS A 610 0.83 -6.15 29.16
N ILE A 611 0.81 -6.10 27.83
CA ILE A 611 -0.21 -6.78 27.01
C ILE A 611 0.15 -8.26 26.82
N GLU A 612 -0.82 -9.15 27.04
CA GLU A 612 -0.66 -10.61 26.96
C GLU A 612 -1.56 -11.26 25.88
N PHE A 613 -0.90 -11.84 24.87
CA PHE A 613 -1.53 -12.63 23.79
C PHE A 613 -1.86 -14.07 24.21
#